data_AF-A0AA36BES9-F1
#
_entry.id   AF-A0AA36BES9-F1
#
_cell.length_a   1.000
_cell.length_b   1.000
_cell.length_c   1.000
_cell.angle_alpha   90.00
_cell.angle_beta   90.00
_cell.angle_gamma   90.00
#
_symmetry.space_group_name_H-M   'P 1'
#
loop_
_entity.id
_entity.type
_entity.pdbx_description
1 polymer ?
#
loop_
_entity_poly.entity_id
_entity_poly.type
_entity_poly.pdbx_seq_one_letter_code
_entity_poly.pdbx_strand_id
1 'polypeptide(L)'
;MCQPQEITIKRQAMSLYNLKSHVKRKHPVHAIQFEERIEARSSLGNQSSGSSVSSYSSQPYAKKAYQTSISQVFAQTACTSACQSMVDRRIVDLFVNNMLPLHVVESSTLVGLIKMLNLSKMLMSCRTLCRIILASHTQLEKYLTRYSYWLVFKFFMERFPRQFIGESLLLEVPR
;
A
#
# COMPACT_ATOMS: atom_id res chain seq x y z
N MET A 1 8.81 -18.73 4.84
CA MET A 1 7.39 -19.10 4.71
C MET A 1 6.57 -18.02 5.39
N CYS A 2 5.90 -17.13 4.65
CA CYS A 2 5.03 -16.10 5.23
C CYS A 2 3.66 -16.72 5.51
N GLN A 3 3.23 -16.76 6.77
CA GLN A 3 1.87 -17.16 7.11
C GLN A 3 0.90 -15.97 6.99
N PRO A 4 -0.31 -16.17 6.46
CA PRO A 4 -1.31 -15.12 6.35
C PRO A 4 -1.81 -14.69 7.74
N GLN A 5 -1.99 -13.38 7.92
CA GLN A 5 -2.46 -12.79 9.16
C GLN A 5 -3.99 -12.87 9.22
N GLU A 6 -4.53 -13.51 10.26
CA GLU A 6 -5.97 -13.55 10.50
C GLU A 6 -6.44 -12.27 11.20
N ILE A 7 -7.43 -11.59 10.61
CA ILE A 7 -8.07 -10.40 11.21
C ILE A 7 -9.54 -10.67 11.50
N THR A 8 -10.01 -10.25 12.68
CA THR A 8 -11.42 -10.37 13.07
C THR A 8 -12.17 -9.08 12.72
N ILE A 9 -13.14 -9.18 11.82
CA ILE A 9 -13.96 -8.04 11.37
C ILE A 9 -15.29 -8.06 12.15
N LYS A 10 -15.63 -6.93 12.78
CA LYS A 10 -16.92 -6.77 13.50
C LYS A 10 -18.09 -6.78 12.51
N ARG A 11 -19.15 -7.51 12.86
CA ARG A 11 -20.24 -7.94 11.96
C ARG A 11 -21.36 -6.89 11.87
N GLN A 12 -21.74 -6.51 10.64
CA GLN A 12 -23.07 -5.95 10.34
C GLN A 12 -23.87 -7.00 9.55
N ALA A 13 -25.15 -7.21 9.90
CA ALA A 13 -25.97 -8.30 9.36
C ALA A 13 -26.11 -8.26 7.82
N MET A 14 -26.28 -7.05 7.25
CA MET A 14 -26.36 -6.86 5.79
C MET A 14 -25.06 -7.22 5.05
N SER A 15 -23.90 -6.92 5.66
CA SER A 15 -22.58 -7.22 5.08
C SER A 15 -22.36 -8.73 4.95
N LEU A 16 -22.87 -9.51 5.91
CA LEU A 16 -22.76 -10.98 5.87
C LEU A 16 -23.58 -11.60 4.74
N TYR A 17 -24.78 -11.10 4.46
CA TYR A 17 -25.59 -11.58 3.35
C TYR A 17 -24.88 -11.39 2.01
N ASN A 18 -24.32 -10.19 1.79
CA ASN A 18 -23.56 -9.88 0.59
C ASN A 18 -22.31 -10.77 0.46
N LEU A 19 -21.61 -11.01 1.57
CA LEU A 19 -20.41 -11.85 1.57
C LEU A 19 -20.75 -13.33 1.33
N LYS A 20 -21.80 -13.87 1.95
CA LYS A 20 -22.32 -15.21 1.67
C LYS A 20 -22.68 -15.37 0.18
N SER A 21 -23.41 -14.39 -0.36
CA SER A 21 -23.78 -14.38 -1.78
C SER A 21 -22.56 -14.32 -2.71
N HIS A 22 -21.56 -13.50 -2.36
CA HIS A 22 -20.31 -13.40 -3.12
C HIS A 22 -19.53 -14.72 -3.13
N VAL A 23 -19.31 -15.33 -1.95
CA VAL A 23 -18.60 -16.61 -1.84
C VAL A 23 -19.34 -17.70 -2.60
N LYS A 24 -20.67 -17.77 -2.50
CA LYS A 24 -21.48 -18.75 -3.25
C LYS A 24 -21.34 -18.59 -4.77
N ARG A 25 -21.22 -17.36 -5.27
CA ARG A 25 -21.11 -17.07 -6.73
C ARG A 25 -19.70 -17.21 -7.27
N LYS A 26 -18.67 -16.81 -6.51
CA LYS A 26 -17.28 -16.72 -6.99
C LYS A 26 -16.39 -17.84 -6.48
N HIS A 27 -16.75 -18.47 -5.37
CA HIS A 27 -15.95 -19.48 -4.68
C HIS A 27 -16.83 -20.65 -4.19
N PRO A 28 -17.57 -21.34 -5.09
CA PRO A 28 -18.55 -22.37 -4.71
C PRO A 28 -17.92 -23.52 -3.91
N VAL A 29 -16.66 -23.88 -4.22
CA VAL A 29 -15.89 -24.92 -3.51
C VAL A 29 -15.69 -24.59 -2.02
N HIS A 30 -15.65 -23.32 -1.65
CA HIS A 30 -15.43 -22.86 -0.27
C HIS A 30 -16.71 -22.39 0.43
N ALA A 31 -17.86 -22.43 -0.24
CA ALA A 31 -19.12 -21.90 0.29
C ALA A 31 -19.59 -22.66 1.54
N ILE A 32 -19.45 -23.98 1.54
CA ILE A 32 -19.85 -24.86 2.66
C ILE A 32 -18.98 -24.58 3.89
N GLN A 33 -17.64 -24.59 3.73
CA GLN A 33 -16.69 -24.30 4.81
C GLN A 33 -16.86 -22.88 5.38
N PHE A 34 -17.23 -21.91 4.53
CA PHE A 34 -17.47 -20.53 4.94
C PHE A 34 -18.72 -20.40 5.82
N GLU A 35 -19.79 -21.12 5.47
CA GLU A 35 -21.05 -21.13 6.24
C GLU A 35 -20.88 -21.80 7.61
N GLU A 36 -20.21 -22.95 7.66
CA GLU A 36 -19.90 -23.67 8.90
C GLU A 36 -19.07 -22.81 9.87
N ARG A 37 -18.06 -22.09 9.37
CA ARG A 37 -17.23 -21.19 10.21
C ARG A 37 -18.00 -19.99 10.75
N ILE A 38 -18.98 -19.49 10.00
CA ILE A 38 -19.85 -18.41 10.47
C ILE A 38 -20.76 -18.89 11.59
N GLU A 39 -21.30 -20.11 11.47
CA GLU A 39 -22.20 -20.70 12.45
C GLU A 39 -21.46 -21.08 13.74
N ALA A 40 -20.28 -21.70 13.63
CA ALA A 40 -19.45 -22.09 14.77
C ALA A 40 -18.98 -20.90 15.64
N ARG A 41 -18.84 -19.70 15.05
CA ARG A 41 -18.51 -18.47 15.82
C ARG A 41 -19.73 -17.78 16.43
N SER A 42 -20.93 -18.10 15.96
CA SER A 42 -22.17 -17.48 16.46
C SER A 42 -22.65 -18.08 17.79
N SER A 43 -22.20 -19.29 18.13
CA SER A 43 -22.60 -20.01 19.35
C SER A 43 -21.71 -19.72 20.58
N LEU A 44 -20.60 -18.98 20.40
CA LEU A 44 -19.60 -18.72 21.47
C LEU A 44 -19.77 -17.37 22.18
N GLY A 45 -21.01 -16.89 22.30
CA GLY A 45 -21.31 -15.52 22.75
C GLY A 45 -22.42 -15.45 23.78
N ASN A 46 -22.44 -16.34 24.77
CA ASN A 46 -23.30 -16.23 25.96
C ASN A 46 -22.60 -16.83 27.19
N GLN A 47 -21.66 -16.11 27.79
CA GLN A 47 -21.36 -16.26 29.22
C GLN A 47 -21.27 -14.88 29.85
N SER A 48 -22.37 -14.52 30.50
CA SER A 48 -22.48 -13.43 31.46
C SER A 48 -21.91 -13.90 32.79
N SER A 49 -21.00 -13.13 33.38
CA SER A 49 -20.66 -13.20 34.81
C SER A 49 -20.00 -11.89 35.22
N GLY A 50 -20.75 -11.08 35.97
CA GLY A 50 -20.24 -9.90 36.64
C GLY A 50 -19.55 -10.25 37.95
N SER A 51 -18.59 -9.43 38.36
CA SER A 51 -18.37 -9.06 39.76
C SER A 51 -17.43 -7.86 39.84
N SER A 52 -17.75 -7.01 40.80
CA SER A 52 -17.16 -5.73 41.18
C SER A 52 -15.77 -5.86 41.81
N VAL A 53 -14.92 -4.83 41.69
CA VAL A 53 -14.43 -4.00 42.82
C VAL A 53 -13.33 -3.03 42.36
N SER A 54 -13.49 -1.80 42.83
CA SER A 54 -12.69 -0.59 42.71
C SER A 54 -11.19 -0.73 43.04
N SER A 55 -10.36 0.12 42.42
CA SER A 55 -9.42 0.99 43.14
C SER A 55 -8.87 2.13 42.29
N TYR A 56 -8.70 3.25 42.97
CA TYR A 56 -8.46 4.62 42.55
C TYR A 56 -7.08 4.84 41.95
N SER A 57 -6.97 5.69 40.92
CA SER A 57 -5.74 6.45 40.66
C SER A 57 -5.99 7.67 39.78
N SER A 58 -5.27 8.72 40.11
CA SER A 58 -5.50 10.14 39.86
C SER A 58 -5.20 10.58 38.42
N GLN A 59 -5.99 11.53 37.93
CA GLN A 59 -5.83 12.30 36.68
C GLN A 59 -4.49 13.07 36.62
N PRO A 60 -3.96 13.47 35.43
CA PRO A 60 -4.57 14.60 34.70
C PRO A 60 -4.55 14.57 33.15
N TYR A 61 -5.62 15.11 32.57
CA TYR A 61 -5.70 15.86 31.31
C TYR A 61 -5.18 15.21 30.01
N ALA A 62 -5.91 14.24 29.48
CA ALA A 62 -5.88 13.94 28.04
C ALA A 62 -6.93 14.80 27.31
N LYS A 63 -6.47 15.64 26.38
CA LYS A 63 -7.34 16.37 25.44
C LYS A 63 -8.33 15.39 24.81
N LYS A 64 -9.63 15.65 25.00
CA LYS A 64 -10.73 14.92 24.37
C LYS A 64 -10.47 14.85 22.87
N ALA A 65 -10.10 13.66 22.38
CA ALA A 65 -10.20 13.37 20.96
C ALA A 65 -11.70 13.44 20.63
N TYR A 66 -12.10 14.54 19.96
CA TYR A 66 -13.44 14.66 19.41
C TYR A 66 -13.70 13.43 18.55
N GLN A 67 -14.65 12.61 18.97
CA GLN A 67 -15.13 11.50 18.16
C GLN A 67 -15.76 12.12 16.92
N THR A 68 -15.04 12.06 15.80
CA THR A 68 -15.47 12.55 14.49
C THR A 68 -16.81 11.91 14.19
N SER A 69 -17.88 12.70 14.14
CA SER A 69 -19.21 12.16 13.89
C SER A 69 -19.22 11.51 12.51
N ILE A 70 -20.07 10.49 12.33
CA ILE A 70 -20.23 9.78 11.06
C ILE A 70 -20.53 10.78 9.92
N SER A 71 -21.22 11.87 10.20
CA SER A 71 -21.45 12.97 9.25
C SER A 71 -20.18 13.72 8.82
N GLN A 72 -19.17 13.86 9.70
CA GLN A 72 -17.87 14.41 9.33
C GLN A 72 -17.07 13.47 8.44
N VAL A 73 -17.15 12.14 8.64
CA VAL A 73 -16.47 11.17 7.76
C VAL A 73 -17.06 11.21 6.35
N PHE A 74 -18.39 11.30 6.21
CA PHE A 74 -19.01 11.46 4.90
C PHE A 74 -18.73 12.82 4.25
N ALA A 75 -18.69 13.90 5.03
CA ALA A 75 -18.28 15.21 4.52
C ALA A 75 -16.79 15.24 4.10
N GLN A 76 -15.91 14.52 4.80
CA GLN A 76 -14.48 14.45 4.51
C GLN A 76 -14.17 13.55 3.30
N THR A 77 -15.03 12.56 3.03
CA THR A 77 -14.95 11.74 1.81
C THR A 77 -15.47 12.50 0.58
N ALA A 78 -16.45 13.39 0.75
CA ALA A 78 -16.92 14.30 -0.31
C ALA A 78 -15.98 15.51 -0.54
N CYS A 79 -15.12 15.84 0.43
CA CYS A 79 -14.24 17.01 0.41
C CYS A 79 -12.74 16.65 0.27
N THR A 80 -12.40 15.39 0.00
CA THR A 80 -11.06 15.03 -0.51
C THR A 80 -11.11 15.08 -2.03
N SER A 81 -11.17 16.30 -2.57
CA SER A 81 -10.94 16.49 -4.00
C SER A 81 -9.59 15.85 -4.33
N ALA A 82 -9.60 14.77 -5.11
CA ALA A 82 -8.38 14.03 -5.42
C ALA A 82 -7.34 15.02 -5.99
N CYS A 83 -6.17 15.13 -5.36
CA CYS A 83 -5.12 16.01 -5.86
C CYS A 83 -4.74 15.60 -7.29
N GLN A 84 -4.39 16.57 -8.14
CA GLN A 84 -3.98 16.29 -9.53
C GLN A 84 -2.82 15.28 -9.55
N SER A 85 -1.88 15.39 -8.59
CA SER A 85 -0.77 14.45 -8.42
C SER A 85 -1.19 13.00 -8.20
N MET A 86 -2.31 12.74 -7.51
CA MET A 86 -2.83 11.39 -7.32
C MET A 86 -3.38 10.83 -8.63
N VAL A 87 -4.13 11.65 -9.37
CA VAL A 87 -4.67 11.28 -10.68
C VAL A 87 -3.53 11.00 -11.65
N ASP A 88 -2.54 11.87 -11.68
CA ASP A 88 -1.34 11.73 -12.51
C ASP A 88 -0.60 10.44 -12.21
N ARG A 89 -0.39 10.11 -10.93
CA ARG A 89 0.23 8.84 -10.53
C ARG A 89 -0.57 7.64 -11.00
N ARG A 90 -1.90 7.67 -10.87
CA ARG A 90 -2.76 6.58 -11.34
C ARG A 90 -2.75 6.43 -12.86
N ILE A 91 -2.63 7.53 -13.59
CA ILE A 91 -2.44 7.51 -15.05
C ILE A 91 -1.11 6.84 -15.38
N VAL A 92 -0.01 7.25 -14.75
CA VAL A 92 1.30 6.61 -14.97
C VAL A 92 1.25 5.12 -14.66
N ASP A 93 0.68 4.73 -13.50
CA ASP A 93 0.53 3.33 -13.09
C ASP A 93 -0.29 2.54 -14.13
N LEU A 94 -1.38 3.10 -14.65
CA LEU A 94 -2.21 2.45 -15.66
C LEU A 94 -1.42 2.16 -16.94
N PHE A 95 -0.69 3.15 -17.45
CA PHE A 95 0.07 3.00 -18.70
C PHE A 95 1.24 2.03 -18.54
N VAL A 96 1.97 2.11 -17.43
CA VAL A 96 3.12 1.25 -17.17
C VAL A 96 2.69 -0.20 -16.92
N ASN A 97 1.70 -0.42 -16.04
CA ASN A 97 1.30 -1.78 -15.67
C ASN A 97 0.59 -2.53 -16.79
N ASN A 98 -0.11 -1.82 -17.68
CA ASN A 98 -0.83 -2.42 -18.80
C ASN A 98 -0.10 -2.28 -20.14
N MET A 99 1.13 -1.75 -20.13
CA MET A 99 1.95 -1.52 -21.34
C MET A 99 1.17 -0.81 -22.45
N LEU A 100 0.37 0.20 -22.07
CA LEU A 100 -0.48 0.91 -23.03
C LEU A 100 0.38 1.81 -23.94
N PRO A 101 0.04 1.90 -25.24
CA PRO A 101 0.68 2.84 -26.13
C PRO A 101 0.51 4.28 -25.63
N LEU A 102 1.59 5.05 -25.56
CA LEU A 102 1.56 6.41 -24.98
C LEU A 102 0.60 7.36 -25.70
N HIS A 103 0.37 7.17 -27.00
CA HIS A 103 -0.58 8.00 -27.77
C HIS A 103 -2.03 7.87 -27.28
N VAL A 104 -2.38 6.79 -26.55
CA VAL A 104 -3.72 6.60 -25.97
C VAL A 104 -4.05 7.70 -24.95
N VAL A 105 -3.03 8.33 -24.34
CA VAL A 105 -3.24 9.44 -23.40
C VAL A 105 -3.89 10.65 -24.10
N GLU A 106 -3.65 10.84 -25.39
CA GLU A 106 -4.22 11.95 -26.17
C GLU A 106 -5.55 11.57 -26.82
N SER A 107 -6.05 10.35 -26.60
CA SER A 107 -7.34 9.91 -27.11
C SER A 107 -8.46 10.79 -26.57
N SER A 108 -9.29 11.31 -27.47
CA SER A 108 -10.47 12.11 -27.13
C SER A 108 -11.43 11.35 -26.22
N THR A 109 -11.53 10.02 -26.35
CA THR A 109 -12.34 9.16 -25.48
C THR A 109 -11.83 9.16 -24.05
N LEU A 110 -10.52 9.03 -23.85
CA LEU A 110 -9.92 9.03 -22.51
C LEU A 110 -10.03 10.42 -21.86
N VAL A 111 -9.75 11.46 -22.64
CA VAL A 111 -9.91 12.86 -22.18
C VAL A 111 -11.36 13.14 -21.80
N GLY A 112 -12.32 12.70 -22.61
CA GLY A 112 -13.75 12.82 -22.33
C GLY A 112 -14.17 12.08 -21.05
N LEU A 113 -13.68 10.85 -20.87
CA LEU A 113 -13.96 10.05 -19.68
C LEU A 113 -13.41 10.70 -18.41
N ILE A 114 -12.19 11.24 -18.46
CA ILE A 114 -11.56 11.91 -17.31
C ILE A 114 -12.31 13.20 -16.97
N LYS A 115 -12.70 13.99 -17.97
CA LYS A 115 -13.54 15.19 -17.77
C LYS A 115 -14.92 14.85 -17.19
N MET A 116 -15.51 13.73 -17.61
CA MET A 116 -16.80 13.25 -17.09
C MET A 116 -16.70 12.83 -15.62
N LEU A 117 -15.60 12.17 -15.24
CA LEU A 117 -15.35 11.79 -13.85
C LEU A 117 -15.00 13.00 -12.97
N ASN A 118 -14.24 13.96 -13.50
CA ASN A 118 -13.86 15.16 -12.76
C ASN A 118 -13.52 16.33 -13.70
N LEU A 119 -14.43 17.30 -13.82
CA LEU A 119 -14.27 18.46 -14.72
C LEU A 119 -13.05 19.32 -14.37
N SER A 120 -12.61 19.31 -13.11
CA SER A 120 -11.48 20.12 -12.64
C SER A 120 -10.11 19.55 -12.99
N LYS A 121 -10.05 18.28 -13.45
CA LYS A 121 -8.80 17.57 -13.66
C LYS A 121 -8.45 17.52 -15.13
N MET A 122 -7.20 17.85 -15.41
CA MET A 122 -6.66 17.75 -16.76
C MET A 122 -5.79 16.51 -16.85
N LEU A 123 -5.84 15.86 -18.01
CA LEU A 123 -4.92 14.78 -18.32
C LEU A 123 -3.55 15.38 -18.67
N MET A 124 -2.48 14.72 -18.25
CA MET A 124 -1.14 15.09 -18.67
C MET A 124 -0.96 14.83 -20.18
N SER A 125 -0.12 15.64 -20.82
CA SER A 125 0.25 15.42 -22.23
C SER A 125 1.07 14.13 -22.41
N CYS A 126 1.10 13.57 -23.63
CA CYS A 126 1.95 12.44 -23.96
C CYS A 126 3.43 12.73 -23.70
N ARG A 127 3.88 13.95 -24.01
CA ARG A 127 5.26 14.39 -23.74
C ARG A 127 5.58 14.38 -22.24
N THR A 128 4.66 14.83 -21.41
CA THR A 128 4.83 14.83 -19.94
C THR A 128 4.87 13.41 -19.41
N LEU A 129 3.93 12.56 -19.83
CA LEU A 129 3.90 11.15 -19.42
C LEU A 129 5.20 10.42 -19.80
N CYS A 130 5.65 10.60 -21.05
CA CYS A 130 6.89 10.01 -21.55
C CYS A 130 8.11 10.45 -20.73
N ARG A 131 8.22 11.75 -20.41
CA ARG A 131 9.30 12.28 -19.56
C ARG A 131 9.30 11.67 -18.17
N ILE A 132 8.12 11.51 -17.56
CA ILE A 132 7.99 10.90 -16.22
C ILE A 132 8.48 9.45 -16.27
N ILE A 133 8.02 8.67 -17.25
CA ILE A 133 8.41 7.26 -17.41
C ILE A 133 9.92 7.14 -17.64
N LEU A 134 10.51 7.97 -18.51
CA LEU A 134 11.95 8.01 -18.78
C LEU A 134 12.78 8.39 -17.55
N ALA A 135 12.30 9.36 -16.76
CA ALA A 135 12.96 9.75 -15.52
C ALA A 135 12.95 8.60 -14.50
N SER A 136 11.80 7.92 -14.34
CA SER A 136 11.69 6.75 -13.47
C SER A 136 12.59 5.60 -13.94
N HIS A 137 12.68 5.36 -15.24
CA HIS A 137 13.59 4.36 -15.81
C HIS A 137 15.06 4.68 -15.49
N THR A 138 15.50 5.91 -15.79
CA THR A 138 16.86 6.36 -15.50
C THR A 138 17.19 6.25 -14.01
N GLN A 139 16.23 6.54 -13.13
CA GLN A 139 16.40 6.40 -11.69
C GLN A 139 16.56 4.93 -11.28
N LEU A 140 15.75 4.04 -11.84
CA LEU A 140 15.86 2.60 -11.61
C LEU A 140 17.20 2.06 -12.10
N GLU A 141 17.66 2.46 -13.27
CA GLU A 141 18.95 2.05 -13.85
C GLU A 141 20.13 2.48 -12.95
N LYS A 142 20.13 3.73 -12.48
CA LYS A 142 21.14 4.22 -11.52
C LYS A 142 21.11 3.43 -10.22
N TYR A 143 19.91 3.12 -9.71
CA TYR A 143 19.74 2.34 -8.49
C TYR A 143 20.29 0.93 -8.66
N LEU A 144 19.92 0.23 -9.73
CA LEU A 144 20.39 -1.12 -10.03
C LEU A 144 21.90 -1.16 -10.24
N THR A 145 22.46 -0.15 -10.91
CA THR A 145 23.91 -0.01 -11.09
C THR A 145 24.63 0.15 -9.75
N ARG A 146 24.11 1.02 -8.87
CA ARG A 146 24.69 1.19 -7.53
C ARG A 146 24.57 -0.10 -6.70
N TYR A 147 23.46 -0.79 -6.83
CA TYR A 147 23.21 -2.05 -6.13
C TYR A 147 24.12 -3.17 -6.63
N SER A 148 24.36 -3.26 -7.94
CA SER A 148 25.28 -4.25 -8.51
C SER A 148 26.72 -4.00 -8.05
N TYR A 149 27.20 -2.75 -8.06
CA TYR A 149 28.51 -2.41 -7.50
C TYR A 149 28.61 -2.77 -6.01
N TRP A 150 27.56 -2.51 -5.23
CA TRP A 150 27.52 -2.87 -3.81
C TRP A 150 27.56 -4.39 -3.60
N LEU A 151 26.84 -5.17 -4.41
CA LEU A 151 26.88 -6.63 -4.35
C LEU A 151 28.25 -7.19 -4.72
N VAL A 152 28.88 -6.67 -5.78
CA VAL A 152 30.23 -7.07 -6.19
C VAL A 152 31.25 -6.73 -5.10
N PHE A 153 31.17 -5.52 -4.55
CA PHE A 153 32.02 -5.10 -3.43
C PHE A 153 31.82 -5.99 -2.20
N LYS A 154 30.57 -6.27 -1.82
CA LYS A 154 30.25 -7.16 -0.70
C LYS A 154 30.81 -8.56 -0.92
N PHE A 155 30.58 -9.14 -2.11
CA PHE A 155 31.11 -10.46 -2.47
C PHE A 155 32.64 -10.50 -2.42
N PHE A 156 33.29 -9.46 -2.94
CA PHE A 156 34.74 -9.33 -2.92
C PHE A 156 35.29 -9.25 -1.49
N MET A 157 34.70 -8.41 -0.63
CA MET A 157 35.08 -8.27 0.78
C MET A 157 34.86 -9.56 1.59
N GLU A 158 33.80 -10.31 1.29
CA GLU A 158 33.48 -11.57 1.94
C GLU A 158 34.43 -12.70 1.50
N ARG A 159 34.91 -12.66 0.26
CA ARG A 159 35.82 -13.68 -0.31
C ARG A 159 37.30 -13.42 -0.04
N PHE A 160 37.71 -12.16 0.16
CA PHE A 160 39.10 -11.77 0.40
C PHE A 160 39.31 -10.87 1.64
N PRO A 161 38.87 -11.28 2.85
CA PRO A 161 38.94 -10.43 4.04
C PRO A 161 40.37 -10.17 4.55
N ARG A 162 41.38 -10.95 4.12
CA ARG A 162 42.74 -10.94 4.69
C ARG A 162 43.83 -10.29 3.82
N GLN A 163 43.53 -9.84 2.61
CA GLN A 163 44.55 -9.23 1.74
C GLN A 163 44.73 -7.71 1.94
N PHE A 164 43.88 -7.05 2.74
CA PHE A 164 43.93 -5.59 2.96
C PHE A 164 44.50 -5.16 4.31
N ILE A 165 44.88 -6.10 5.19
CA ILE A 165 45.52 -5.81 6.48
C ILE A 165 46.96 -6.33 6.38
N GLY A 166 47.83 -5.65 5.66
CA GLY A 166 49.18 -6.18 5.49
C GLY A 166 50.17 -5.46 4.60
N GLU A 167 49.93 -4.22 4.17
CA GLU A 167 50.99 -3.41 3.54
C GLU A 167 50.94 -1.98 4.10
N SER A 168 51.46 -1.84 5.32
CA SER A 168 52.03 -0.58 5.76
C SER A 168 53.22 -0.29 4.85
N LEU A 169 52.99 0.48 3.79
CA LEU A 169 54.03 1.04 2.92
C LEU A 169 55.02 1.83 3.80
N LEU A 170 56.13 1.19 4.10
CA LEU A 170 57.37 1.79 4.57
C LEU A 170 57.85 2.69 3.42
N LEU A 171 57.43 3.95 3.44
CA LEU A 171 58.01 5.01 2.63
C LEU A 171 59.43 5.25 3.14
N GLU A 172 60.41 4.54 2.56
CA GLU A 172 61.80 4.95 2.60
C GLU A 172 61.89 6.34 1.95
N VAL A 173 62.20 7.33 2.78
CA VAL A 173 62.60 8.67 2.33
C VAL A 173 64.10 8.59 2.02
N PRO A 174 64.54 8.73 0.76
CA PRO A 174 65.95 8.83 0.44
C PRO A 174 66.47 10.19 0.90
N ARG A 175 67.64 10.18 1.56
CA ARG A 175 68.40 11.39 1.95
C ARG A 175 69.02 12.07 0.73
#